data_AF-A0A969S8I4-F1
#
_entry.id   AF-A0A969S8I4-F1
#
_cell.length_a   1.000
_cell.length_b   1.000
_cell.length_c   1.000
_cell.angle_alpha   90.00
_cell.angle_beta   90.00
_cell.angle_gamma   90.00
#
_symmetry.space_group_name_H-M   'P 1'
#
loop_
_entity.id
_entity.type
_entity.pdbx_description
1 polymer ?
#
loop_
_entity_poly.entity_id
_entity_poly.type
_entity_poly.pdbx_seq_one_letter_code
_entity_poly.pdbx_strand_id
1 'polypeptide(L)'
;GWILLATYGFQRDLTLGGRYLFGVSPVVGLGLAIAAQATEGIAGQAAAGVARFSIRRSRRLIAVLVILGMAGSLFVTVDFAYSKPDQSRLLAQEIRASYRIHNADGAVGARSPETRPPESRSIVIGAVYKTHEQVGEMMSLAYEWQRLGDPDARGGGDREDVPSLQFVLAQREPLHNLVTATFVLALAQLPRPLDLWLVNFAANLDLGSLGCSPEVAQKVEVSGYRAKRYRCSAPGISAPGISALGMP
;
A
#
# COMPACT_ATOMS: atom_id res chain seq x y z
N GLY A 1 -11.75 -26.07 -15.33
CA GLY A 1 -10.40 -26.59 -15.61
C GLY A 1 -9.47 -25.50 -16.10
N TRP A 2 -9.64 -25.03 -17.34
CA TRP A 2 -8.71 -24.12 -18.04
C TRP A 2 -8.41 -22.79 -17.33
N ILE A 3 -9.37 -22.21 -16.62
CA ILE A 3 -9.19 -20.96 -15.88
C ILE A 3 -8.15 -21.13 -14.76
N LEU A 4 -8.16 -22.27 -14.06
CA LEU A 4 -7.20 -22.56 -12.99
C LEU A 4 -5.79 -22.81 -13.54
N LEU A 5 -5.70 -23.42 -14.73
CA LEU A 5 -4.43 -23.65 -15.40
C LEU A 5 -3.82 -22.33 -15.89
N ALA A 6 -4.64 -21.38 -16.33
CA ALA A 6 -4.19 -20.05 -16.74
C ALA A 6 -3.76 -19.18 -15.55
N THR A 7 -4.49 -19.19 -14.43
CA THR A 7 -4.08 -18.45 -13.22
C THR A 7 -2.75 -18.97 -12.67
N TYR A 8 -2.63 -20.28 -12.50
CA TYR A 8 -1.42 -20.87 -11.93
C TYR A 8 -0.25 -20.87 -12.91
N GLY A 9 -0.50 -21.11 -14.21
CA GLY A 9 0.54 -21.17 -15.24
C GLY A 9 1.19 -19.83 -15.53
N PHE A 10 0.44 -18.73 -15.45
CA PHE A 10 0.99 -17.38 -15.66
C PHE A 10 1.39 -16.67 -14.37
N GLN A 11 1.25 -17.31 -13.20
CA GLN A 11 1.44 -16.68 -11.88
C GLN A 11 0.71 -15.34 -11.74
N ARG A 12 -0.45 -15.19 -12.38
CA ARG A 12 -1.27 -13.98 -12.30
C ARG A 12 -2.58 -14.26 -11.61
N ASP A 13 -2.82 -13.52 -10.53
CA ASP A 13 -3.99 -13.63 -9.68
C ASP A 13 -5.23 -13.06 -10.41
N LEU A 14 -5.97 -13.93 -11.13
CA LEU A 14 -7.24 -13.56 -11.79
C LEU A 14 -8.40 -13.42 -10.81
N THR A 15 -8.16 -13.48 -9.50
CA THR A 15 -9.17 -13.22 -8.46
C THR A 15 -9.66 -11.76 -8.46
N LEU A 16 -8.85 -10.83 -8.98
CA LEU A 16 -9.28 -9.47 -9.35
C LEU A 16 -10.07 -9.41 -10.68
N GLY A 17 -10.16 -10.53 -11.39
CA GLY A 17 -10.83 -10.78 -12.68
C GLY A 17 -12.25 -10.22 -12.81
N GLY A 18 -12.99 -10.18 -11.71
CA GLY A 18 -14.34 -9.59 -11.67
C GLY A 18 -14.38 -8.13 -12.11
N ARG A 19 -13.30 -7.35 -11.89
CA ARG A 19 -13.20 -5.95 -12.37
C ARG A 19 -12.85 -5.86 -13.87
N TYR A 20 -12.35 -6.95 -14.47
CA TYR A 20 -11.98 -7.05 -15.89
C TYR A 20 -13.13 -7.51 -16.79
N LEU A 21 -14.29 -7.85 -16.22
CA LEU A 21 -15.49 -8.16 -17.00
C LEU A 21 -15.89 -6.99 -17.92
N PHE A 22 -15.51 -5.75 -17.58
CA PHE A 22 -15.73 -4.56 -18.42
C PHE A 22 -14.89 -4.56 -19.72
N GLY A 23 -13.73 -5.22 -19.75
CA GLY A 23 -12.90 -5.34 -20.96
C GLY A 23 -13.21 -6.61 -21.77
N VAL A 24 -13.53 -7.71 -21.08
CA VAL A 24 -13.85 -8.99 -21.73
C VAL A 24 -15.27 -8.99 -22.30
N SER A 25 -16.23 -8.30 -21.66
CA SER A 25 -17.62 -8.21 -22.14
C SER A 25 -17.76 -7.66 -23.57
N PRO A 26 -17.10 -6.57 -23.98
CA PRO A 26 -17.20 -6.10 -25.37
C PRO A 26 -16.53 -7.06 -26.36
N VAL A 27 -15.44 -7.73 -26.00
CA VAL A 27 -14.74 -8.68 -26.88
C VAL A 27 -15.55 -9.96 -27.06
N VAL A 28 -16.13 -10.51 -25.98
CA VAL A 28 -17.01 -11.68 -26.03
C VAL A 28 -18.33 -11.34 -26.73
N GLY A 29 -18.89 -10.15 -26.47
CA GLY A 29 -20.06 -9.65 -27.19
C GLY A 29 -19.81 -9.51 -28.69
N LEU A 30 -18.65 -8.99 -29.08
CA LEU A 30 -18.24 -8.90 -30.48
C LEU A 30 -18.02 -10.28 -31.12
N GLY A 31 -17.38 -11.20 -30.40
CA GLY A 31 -17.17 -12.58 -30.85
C GLY A 31 -18.48 -13.34 -31.05
N LEU A 32 -19.43 -13.20 -30.13
CA LEU A 32 -20.77 -13.77 -30.25
C LEU A 32 -21.56 -13.15 -31.41
N ALA A 33 -21.45 -11.84 -31.64
CA ALA A 33 -22.09 -11.18 -32.77
C ALA A 33 -21.54 -11.65 -34.13
N ILE A 34 -20.22 -11.90 -34.21
CA ILE A 34 -19.57 -12.44 -35.41
C ILE A 34 -19.99 -13.91 -35.63
N ALA A 35 -20.03 -14.72 -34.56
CA ALA A 35 -20.45 -16.10 -34.63
C ALA A 35 -21.92 -16.24 -35.04
N ALA A 36 -22.81 -15.41 -34.50
CA ALA A 36 -24.23 -15.38 -34.87
C ALA A 36 -24.42 -15.05 -36.36
N GLN A 37 -23.66 -14.07 -36.89
CA GLN A 37 -23.71 -13.76 -38.33
C GLN A 37 -23.13 -14.87 -39.22
N ALA A 38 -22.12 -15.60 -38.75
CA ALA A 38 -21.58 -16.74 -39.48
C ALA A 38 -22.59 -17.91 -39.55
N THR A 39 -23.40 -18.09 -38.51
CA THR A 39 -24.44 -19.15 -38.48
C THR A 39 -25.68 -18.80 -39.31
N GLU A 40 -26.04 -17.52 -39.44
CA GLU A 40 -27.14 -17.08 -40.31
C GLU A 40 -26.82 -17.22 -41.81
N GLY A 41 -25.54 -17.38 -42.19
CA GLY A 41 -25.13 -17.70 -43.55
C GLY A 41 -25.43 -19.13 -44.00
N ILE A 42 -25.82 -20.02 -43.08
CA ILE A 42 -26.05 -21.46 -43.35
C ILE A 42 -27.54 -21.83 -43.18
N ALA A 43 -28.32 -21.06 -42.40
CA ALA A 43 -29.75 -21.28 -42.20
C ALA A 43 -30.58 -20.19 -42.92
N GLY A 44 -30.85 -20.41 -44.20
CA GLY A 44 -31.69 -19.51 -44.98
C GLY A 44 -33.12 -19.35 -44.43
N GLN A 45 -33.62 -18.12 -44.52
CA GLN A 45 -34.99 -17.79 -44.95
C GLN A 45 -36.19 -18.00 -43.99
N ALA A 46 -36.03 -18.01 -42.67
CA ALA A 46 -37.19 -18.15 -41.77
C ALA A 46 -37.25 -17.18 -40.58
N ALA A 47 -36.96 -15.89 -40.78
CA ALA A 47 -37.44 -14.83 -39.89
C ALA A 47 -37.28 -13.45 -40.56
N ALA A 48 -38.27 -13.07 -41.35
CA ALA A 48 -38.46 -11.68 -41.75
C ALA A 48 -38.82 -10.87 -40.50
N GLY A 49 -38.01 -9.87 -40.12
CA GLY A 49 -38.46 -8.90 -39.13
C GLY A 49 -37.46 -8.04 -38.37
N VAL A 50 -36.14 -8.24 -38.49
CA VAL A 50 -35.17 -7.38 -37.77
C VAL A 50 -34.18 -6.74 -38.74
N ALA A 51 -34.37 -5.43 -38.91
CA ALA A 51 -33.49 -4.42 -39.50
C ALA A 51 -32.34 -4.94 -40.38
N ARG A 52 -32.51 -4.77 -41.70
CA ARG A 52 -31.40 -4.74 -42.67
C ARG A 52 -30.48 -3.55 -42.38
N PHE A 53 -29.61 -3.69 -41.39
CA PHE A 53 -28.50 -2.76 -41.16
C PHE A 53 -27.50 -2.97 -42.29
N SER A 54 -27.49 -2.05 -43.25
CA SER A 54 -26.67 -2.11 -44.47
C SER A 54 -25.19 -2.36 -44.16
N ILE A 55 -24.74 -3.58 -44.45
CA ILE A 55 -23.39 -4.11 -44.24
C ILE A 55 -22.30 -3.33 -45.01
N ARG A 56 -22.63 -2.45 -45.95
CA ARG A 56 -21.62 -1.64 -46.64
C ARG A 56 -21.04 -0.50 -45.77
N ARG A 57 -21.73 -0.14 -44.67
CA ARG A 57 -21.25 0.80 -43.64
C ARG A 57 -20.43 0.11 -42.54
N SER A 58 -20.24 -1.23 -42.62
CA SER A 58 -19.70 -2.06 -41.54
C SER A 58 -18.19 -1.98 -41.36
N ARG A 59 -17.39 -1.79 -42.42
CA ARG A 59 -15.91 -1.78 -42.31
C ARG A 59 -15.40 -0.68 -41.38
N ARG A 60 -16.01 0.51 -41.44
CA ARG A 60 -15.69 1.63 -40.54
C ARG A 60 -16.09 1.31 -39.09
N LEU A 61 -17.23 0.64 -38.89
CA LEU A 61 -17.71 0.26 -37.57
C LEU A 61 -16.84 -0.83 -36.93
N ILE A 62 -16.43 -1.84 -37.69
CA ILE A 62 -15.50 -2.88 -37.24
C ILE A 62 -14.15 -2.24 -36.87
N ALA A 63 -13.62 -1.36 -37.72
CA ALA A 63 -12.36 -0.66 -37.43
C ALA A 63 -12.46 0.17 -36.14
N VAL A 64 -13.57 0.90 -35.93
CA VAL A 64 -13.80 1.66 -34.69
C VAL A 64 -13.85 0.75 -33.48
N LEU A 65 -14.56 -0.38 -33.55
CA LEU A 65 -14.65 -1.33 -32.43
C LEU A 65 -13.30 -1.97 -32.09
N VAL A 66 -12.50 -2.33 -33.11
CA VAL A 66 -11.14 -2.85 -32.90
C VAL A 66 -10.24 -1.79 -32.26
N ILE A 67 -10.29 -0.54 -32.74
CA ILE A 67 -9.53 0.56 -32.15
C ILE A 67 -9.96 0.82 -30.70
N LEU A 68 -11.27 0.81 -30.42
CA LEU A 68 -11.80 0.99 -29.06
C LEU A 68 -11.36 -0.14 -28.13
N GLY A 69 -11.36 -1.38 -28.63
CA GLY A 69 -10.88 -2.55 -27.90
C GLY A 69 -9.38 -2.52 -27.62
N MET A 70 -8.58 -2.14 -28.63
CA MET A 70 -7.13 -1.95 -28.46
C MET A 70 -6.82 -0.79 -27.51
N ALA A 71 -7.53 0.33 -27.62
CA ALA A 71 -7.37 1.47 -26.71
C ALA A 71 -7.74 1.09 -25.27
N GLY A 72 -8.84 0.35 -25.07
CA GLY A 72 -9.23 -0.17 -23.76
C GLY A 72 -8.21 -1.14 -23.18
N SER A 73 -7.69 -2.08 -23.99
CA SER A 73 -6.63 -2.98 -23.57
C SER A 73 -5.35 -2.24 -23.24
N LEU A 74 -4.96 -1.26 -24.05
CA LEU A 74 -3.79 -0.44 -23.83
C LEU A 74 -3.93 0.30 -22.50
N PHE A 75 -5.07 0.95 -22.26
CA PHE A 75 -5.37 1.67 -21.03
C PHE A 75 -5.24 0.79 -19.76
N VAL A 76 -5.63 -0.49 -19.85
CA VAL A 76 -5.44 -1.46 -18.78
C VAL A 76 -3.96 -1.82 -18.59
N THR A 77 -3.20 -1.97 -19.68
CA THR A 77 -1.77 -2.33 -19.62
C THR A 77 -0.83 -1.20 -19.23
N VAL A 78 -1.18 0.08 -19.46
CA VAL A 78 -0.32 1.22 -19.10
C VAL A 78 -0.45 1.60 -17.61
N ASP A 79 -0.94 0.69 -16.75
CA ASP A 79 -1.05 0.86 -15.29
C ASP A 79 -1.86 2.08 -14.79
N PHE A 80 -2.39 2.95 -15.66
CA PHE A 80 -3.15 4.14 -15.28
C PHE A 80 -4.45 3.79 -14.53
N ALA A 81 -5.04 2.63 -14.83
CA ALA A 81 -6.19 2.09 -14.11
C ALA A 81 -5.79 1.15 -12.96
N TYR A 82 -4.49 0.83 -12.83
CA TYR A 82 -3.96 -0.24 -11.99
C TYR A 82 -2.96 0.25 -10.94
N SER A 83 -2.71 1.55 -10.87
CA SER A 83 -2.02 2.16 -9.73
C SER A 83 -2.80 1.76 -8.48
N LYS A 84 -2.31 0.72 -7.80
CA LYS A 84 -2.87 0.27 -6.53
C LYS A 84 -3.03 1.53 -5.68
N PRO A 85 -4.23 1.80 -5.14
CA PRO A 85 -4.45 3.00 -4.34
C PRO A 85 -3.40 3.11 -3.23
N ASP A 86 -2.84 1.98 -2.80
CA ASP A 86 -1.85 1.89 -1.72
C ASP A 86 -0.41 1.81 -2.26
N GLN A 87 0.32 2.91 -2.14
CA GLN A 87 1.72 3.01 -2.57
C GLN A 87 2.69 2.69 -1.41
N SER A 88 2.66 1.43 -0.94
CA SER A 88 3.48 0.94 0.18
C SER A 88 4.98 1.17 -0.04
N ARG A 89 5.45 1.08 -1.29
CA ARG A 89 6.84 1.37 -1.67
C ARG A 89 7.27 2.79 -1.31
N LEU A 90 6.44 3.79 -1.58
CA LEU A 90 6.78 5.19 -1.28
C LEU A 90 6.80 5.42 0.22
N LEU A 91 5.85 4.84 0.96
CA LEU A 91 5.86 4.93 2.42
C LEU A 91 7.12 4.26 3.01
N ALA A 92 7.50 3.08 2.54
CA ALA A 92 8.71 2.40 2.98
C ALA A 92 9.98 3.24 2.71
N GLN A 93 10.05 3.86 1.52
CA GLN A 93 11.14 4.77 1.16
C GLN A 93 11.18 6.01 2.06
N GLU A 94 10.02 6.58 2.37
CA GLU A 94 9.90 7.76 3.25
C GLU A 94 10.31 7.44 4.68
N ILE A 95 9.84 6.32 5.25
CA ILE A 95 10.26 5.85 6.59
C ILE A 95 11.77 5.67 6.63
N ARG A 96 12.35 5.09 5.58
CA ARG A 96 13.81 4.87 5.48
C ARG A 96 14.58 6.19 5.35
N ALA A 97 14.10 7.12 4.53
CA ALA A 97 14.70 8.44 4.38
C ALA A 97 14.68 9.21 5.71
N SER A 98 13.53 9.19 6.38
CA SER A 98 13.34 9.77 7.70
C SER A 98 14.20 9.12 8.79
N TYR A 99 14.50 7.84 8.69
CA TYR A 99 15.46 7.18 9.60
C TYR A 99 16.90 7.65 9.33
N ARG A 100 17.32 7.70 8.06
CA ARG A 100 18.69 8.10 7.68
C ARG A 100 19.03 9.52 8.14
N ILE A 101 18.13 10.48 7.91
CA ILE A 101 18.36 11.89 8.27
C ILE A 101 18.67 12.00 9.78
N HIS A 102 17.86 11.36 10.61
CA HIS A 102 17.96 11.51 12.08
C HIS A 102 19.11 10.72 12.71
N ASN A 103 19.57 9.66 12.05
CA ASN A 103 20.78 8.96 12.47
C ASN A 103 22.06 9.66 12.00
N ALA A 104 22.02 10.31 10.84
CA ALA A 104 23.15 11.10 10.34
C ALA A 104 23.43 12.32 11.25
N ASP A 105 22.39 12.99 11.73
CA ASP A 105 22.52 14.15 12.64
C ASP A 105 23.19 13.78 13.98
N GLY A 106 22.99 12.55 14.46
CA GLY A 106 23.67 12.03 15.65
C GLY A 106 25.17 11.80 15.46
N ALA A 107 25.62 11.56 14.22
CA ALA A 107 27.02 11.32 13.90
C ALA A 107 27.85 12.62 13.79
N VAL A 108 27.23 13.74 13.46
CA VAL A 108 27.94 15.03 13.26
C VAL A 108 28.29 15.72 14.59
N GLY A 109 27.61 15.38 15.69
CA GLY A 109 27.90 15.89 17.04
C GLY A 109 28.92 15.05 17.85
N ALA A 110 29.25 13.83 17.41
CA ALA A 110 30.11 12.91 18.13
C ALA A 110 31.60 13.16 17.82
N ARG A 111 32.11 14.33 18.20
CA ARG A 111 33.55 14.64 18.17
C ARG A 111 34.24 14.37 19.52
N SER A 112 33.75 13.36 20.27
CA SER A 112 34.38 12.87 21.49
C SER A 112 34.57 11.34 21.41
N PRO A 113 35.80 10.82 21.58
CA PRO A 113 36.16 9.42 21.30
C PRO A 113 35.82 8.46 22.45
N GLU A 114 34.65 8.62 23.09
CA GLU A 114 34.23 7.76 24.19
C GLU A 114 33.15 6.78 23.73
N THR A 115 33.63 5.62 23.31
CA THR A 115 33.06 4.26 23.29
C THR A 115 31.61 4.09 23.78
N ARG A 116 30.62 4.72 23.13
CA ARG A 116 29.21 4.35 23.27
C ARG A 116 28.79 3.66 21.96
N PRO A 117 28.29 2.41 22.00
CA PRO A 117 27.75 1.78 20.80
C PRO A 117 26.63 2.67 20.24
N PRO A 118 26.45 2.74 18.91
CA PRO A 118 25.36 3.50 18.32
C PRO A 118 24.05 3.01 18.93
N GLU A 119 23.29 3.90 19.57
CA GLU A 119 21.96 3.56 20.07
C GLU A 119 21.09 3.19 18.88
N SER A 120 20.98 1.90 18.60
CA SER A 120 20.17 1.36 17.51
C SER A 120 18.71 1.62 17.81
N ARG A 121 18.16 2.71 17.29
CA ARG A 121 16.73 3.02 17.38
C ARG A 121 15.95 1.98 16.58
N SER A 122 15.02 1.31 17.26
CA SER A 122 14.10 0.38 16.60
C SER A 122 12.96 1.16 15.95
N ILE A 123 12.56 0.76 14.73
CA ILE A 123 11.40 1.34 14.05
C ILE A 123 10.20 0.43 14.32
N VAL A 124 9.13 1.01 14.84
CA VAL A 124 7.89 0.32 15.15
C VAL A 124 6.76 0.90 14.31
N ILE A 125 6.07 0.07 13.54
CA ILE A 125 4.86 0.46 12.80
C ILE A 125 3.64 0.01 13.60
N GLY A 126 2.86 1.00 14.05
CA GLY A 126 1.60 0.80 14.73
C GLY A 126 0.42 1.01 13.78
N ALA A 127 -0.48 0.03 13.70
CA ALA A 127 -1.70 0.17 12.91
C ALA A 127 -2.91 -0.46 13.61
N VAL A 128 -4.09 0.04 13.30
CA VAL A 128 -5.37 -0.57 13.72
C VAL A 128 -5.99 -1.25 12.50
N TYR A 129 -6.38 -2.51 12.63
CA TYR A 129 -6.99 -3.26 11.53
C TYR A 129 -8.39 -3.76 11.90
N LYS A 130 -9.30 -3.76 10.93
CA LYS A 130 -10.65 -4.35 11.01
C LYS A 130 -10.83 -5.43 9.94
N THR A 131 -10.25 -5.22 8.77
CA THR A 131 -10.41 -6.07 7.59
C THR A 131 -9.10 -6.75 7.23
N HIS A 132 -9.19 -7.85 6.49
CA HIS A 132 -8.00 -8.51 5.93
C HIS A 132 -7.26 -7.63 4.92
N GLU A 133 -7.95 -6.70 4.26
CA GLU A 133 -7.36 -5.72 3.36
C GLU A 133 -6.31 -4.86 4.08
N GLN A 134 -6.65 -4.34 5.27
CA GLN A 134 -5.72 -3.53 6.08
C GLN A 134 -4.52 -4.33 6.57
N VAL A 135 -4.69 -5.61 6.86
CA VAL A 135 -3.55 -6.48 7.18
C VAL A 135 -2.68 -6.69 5.93
N GLY A 136 -3.30 -6.86 4.76
CA GLY A 136 -2.61 -6.96 3.46
C GLY A 136 -1.81 -5.70 3.12
N GLU A 137 -2.32 -4.51 3.43
CA GLU A 137 -1.58 -3.24 3.32
C GLU A 137 -0.31 -3.26 4.18
N MET A 138 -0.42 -3.69 5.45
CA MET A 138 0.72 -3.77 6.36
C MET A 138 1.74 -4.83 5.91
N MET A 139 1.27 -5.98 5.41
CA MET A 139 2.15 -7.00 4.83
C MET A 139 2.87 -6.49 3.57
N SER A 140 2.18 -5.73 2.72
CA SER A 140 2.81 -5.11 1.55
C SER A 140 3.89 -4.12 1.94
N LEU A 141 3.66 -3.33 3.00
CA LEU A 141 4.67 -2.42 3.54
C LEU A 141 5.87 -3.19 4.11
N ALA A 142 5.64 -4.28 4.85
CA ALA A 142 6.69 -5.14 5.36
C ALA A 142 7.53 -5.77 4.23
N TYR A 143 6.87 -6.25 3.18
CA TYR A 143 7.53 -6.83 2.01
C TYR A 143 8.42 -5.80 1.28
N GLU A 144 7.90 -4.60 1.03
CA GLU A 144 8.70 -3.54 0.40
C GLU A 144 9.87 -3.13 1.30
N TRP A 145 9.68 -3.08 2.63
CA TRP A 145 10.77 -2.82 3.57
C TRP A 145 11.89 -3.87 3.49
N GLN A 146 11.52 -5.16 3.48
CA GLN A 146 12.48 -6.25 3.34
C GLN A 146 13.24 -6.15 2.01
N ARG A 147 12.52 -5.86 0.92
CA ARG A 147 13.11 -5.66 -0.41
C ARG A 147 14.08 -4.47 -0.44
N LEU A 148 13.86 -3.44 0.38
CA LEU A 148 14.80 -2.34 0.51
C LEU A 148 16.11 -2.75 1.23
N GLY A 149 16.13 -3.84 1.98
CA GLY A 149 17.32 -4.37 2.66
C GLY A 149 18.00 -5.53 1.91
N ASP A 150 17.38 -6.05 0.86
CA ASP A 150 17.93 -7.14 0.06
C ASP A 150 18.97 -6.61 -0.95
N PRO A 151 20.26 -6.97 -0.82
CA PRO A 151 21.32 -6.53 -1.74
C PRO A 151 21.16 -7.12 -3.15
N ASP A 152 20.58 -8.31 -3.27
CA ASP A 152 20.40 -9.00 -4.56
C ASP A 152 19.28 -8.35 -5.38
N ALA A 153 18.25 -7.83 -4.71
CA ALA A 153 17.14 -7.12 -5.34
C ALA A 153 17.56 -5.80 -6.02
N ARG A 154 18.75 -5.27 -5.70
CA ARG A 154 19.27 -3.99 -6.25
C ARG A 154 20.38 -4.13 -7.29
N GLY A 155 20.76 -5.35 -7.66
CA GLY A 155 21.80 -5.55 -8.67
C GLY A 155 23.19 -5.11 -8.21
N GLY A 156 23.66 -5.63 -7.06
CA GLY A 156 25.09 -5.66 -6.72
C GLY A 156 25.67 -4.38 -6.11
N GLY A 157 24.98 -3.77 -5.14
CA GLY A 157 25.53 -2.66 -4.33
C GLY A 157 25.70 -3.05 -2.86
N ASP A 158 26.59 -2.35 -2.16
CA ASP A 158 26.94 -2.57 -0.75
C ASP A 158 25.71 -2.85 0.14
N ARG A 159 25.87 -3.83 1.05
CA ARG A 159 24.85 -4.25 2.02
C ARG A 159 24.55 -3.07 2.94
N GLU A 160 23.53 -2.31 2.60
CA GLU A 160 23.13 -1.17 3.40
C GLU A 160 22.31 -1.67 4.61
N ASP A 161 22.78 -1.35 5.82
CA ASP A 161 22.10 -1.71 7.05
C ASP A 161 20.73 -1.05 7.12
N VAL A 162 19.69 -1.84 6.88
CA VAL A 162 18.30 -1.45 7.08
C VAL A 162 17.93 -1.82 8.51
N PRO A 163 17.40 -0.87 9.32
CA PRO A 163 17.06 -1.16 10.69
C PRO A 163 15.91 -2.17 10.76
N SER A 164 15.86 -2.89 11.88
CA SER A 164 14.77 -3.82 12.15
C SER A 164 13.45 -3.06 12.25
N LEU A 165 12.46 -3.56 11.53
CA LEU A 165 11.10 -3.02 11.49
C LEU A 165 10.18 -4.00 12.23
N GLN A 166 9.50 -3.52 13.25
CA GLN A 166 8.51 -4.31 13.99
C GLN A 166 7.11 -3.77 13.73
N PHE A 167 6.14 -4.68 13.63
CA PHE A 167 4.74 -4.32 13.42
C PHE A 167 3.92 -4.63 14.68
N VAL A 168 3.17 -3.64 15.15
CA VAL A 168 2.21 -3.77 16.24
C VAL A 168 0.84 -3.49 15.67
N LEU A 169 0.05 -4.54 15.52
CA LEU A 169 -1.30 -4.49 14.97
C LEU A 169 -2.32 -4.64 16.09
N ALA A 170 -3.18 -3.65 16.26
CA ALA A 170 -4.31 -3.73 17.17
C ALA A 170 -5.59 -4.01 16.39
N GLN A 171 -6.32 -5.05 16.77
CA GLN A 171 -7.62 -5.33 16.17
C GLN A 171 -8.62 -4.24 16.57
N ARG A 172 -9.35 -3.70 15.61
CA ARG A 172 -10.40 -2.71 15.84
C ARG A 172 -11.62 -3.38 16.47
N GLU A 173 -11.80 -3.13 17.74
CA GLU A 173 -13.02 -3.52 18.45
C GLU A 173 -14.11 -2.44 18.34
N PRO A 174 -15.39 -2.81 18.56
CA PRO A 174 -16.48 -1.84 18.63
C PRO A 174 -16.29 -0.82 19.76
N LEU A 175 -15.62 -1.20 20.85
CA LEU A 175 -15.18 -0.28 21.90
C LEU A 175 -13.78 0.26 21.59
N HIS A 176 -13.71 1.47 21.04
CA HIS A 176 -12.45 2.16 20.72
C HIS A 176 -11.46 2.29 21.90
N ASN A 177 -11.98 2.32 23.14
CA ASN A 177 -11.15 2.50 24.33
C ASN A 177 -10.27 1.26 24.62
N LEU A 178 -10.75 0.04 24.31
CA LEU A 178 -10.00 -1.19 24.58
C LEU A 178 -8.82 -1.35 23.61
N VAL A 179 -9.02 -0.98 22.34
CA VAL A 179 -7.98 -0.99 21.29
C VAL A 179 -6.79 -0.10 21.70
N THR A 180 -7.11 1.07 22.25
CA THR A 180 -6.12 2.06 22.69
C THR A 180 -5.31 1.53 23.87
N ALA A 181 -5.97 0.91 24.86
CA ALA A 181 -5.31 0.34 26.04
C ALA A 181 -4.37 -0.81 25.69
N THR A 182 -4.84 -1.78 24.89
CA THR A 182 -4.03 -2.93 24.47
C THR A 182 -2.81 -2.50 23.65
N PHE A 183 -2.99 -1.52 22.76
CA PHE A 183 -1.89 -0.98 21.97
C PHE A 183 -0.85 -0.26 22.85
N VAL A 184 -1.29 0.56 23.81
CA VAL A 184 -0.42 1.24 24.78
C VAL A 184 0.36 0.23 25.63
N LEU A 185 -0.29 -0.84 26.08
CA LEU A 185 0.37 -1.93 26.82
C LEU A 185 1.41 -2.65 25.95
N ALA A 186 1.11 -2.93 24.68
CA ALA A 186 2.06 -3.53 23.75
C ALA A 186 3.27 -2.61 23.53
N LEU A 187 3.04 -1.30 23.35
CA LEU A 187 4.13 -0.32 23.20
C LEU A 187 5.01 -0.22 24.46
N ALA A 188 4.43 -0.35 25.65
CA ALA A 188 5.18 -0.29 26.90
C ALA A 188 6.18 -1.45 27.06
N GLN A 189 5.96 -2.58 26.38
CA GLN A 189 6.85 -3.74 26.42
C GLN A 189 8.02 -3.66 25.43
N LEU A 190 8.02 -2.67 24.52
CA LEU A 190 9.05 -2.56 23.49
C LEU A 190 10.32 -1.88 24.02
N PRO A 191 11.50 -2.30 23.53
CA PRO A 191 12.77 -1.69 23.92
C PRO A 191 12.84 -0.24 23.44
N ARG A 192 13.34 0.64 24.31
CA ARG A 192 13.53 2.08 24.04
C ARG A 192 15.01 2.42 23.94
N PRO A 193 15.42 3.43 23.16
CA PRO A 193 14.60 4.36 22.38
C PRO A 193 14.00 3.74 21.10
N LEU A 194 12.80 4.18 20.72
CA LEU A 194 12.11 3.71 19.51
C LEU A 194 11.43 4.85 18.75
N ASP A 195 11.36 4.69 17.43
CA ASP A 195 10.60 5.56 16.54
C ASP A 195 9.29 4.86 16.13
N LEU A 196 8.17 5.41 16.59
CA LEU A 196 6.84 4.88 16.37
C LEU A 196 6.18 5.56 15.17
N TRP A 197 5.81 4.78 14.17
CA TRP A 197 5.04 5.20 13.01
C TRP A 197 3.61 4.71 13.11
N LEU A 198 2.67 5.62 13.37
CA LEU A 198 1.26 5.30 13.35
C LEU A 198 0.72 5.39 11.92
N VAL A 199 0.40 4.25 11.31
CA VAL A 199 -0.06 4.15 9.91
C VAL A 199 -1.54 3.82 9.87
N ASN A 200 -2.31 4.63 9.13
CA ASN A 200 -3.78 4.54 9.01
C ASN A 200 -4.49 4.46 10.37
N PHE A 201 -3.87 5.04 11.40
CA PHE A 201 -4.30 4.92 12.77
C PHE A 201 -5.42 5.94 13.07
N ALA A 202 -6.62 5.43 13.36
CA ALA A 202 -7.84 6.25 13.48
C ALA A 202 -8.30 6.51 14.93
N ALA A 203 -7.62 5.98 15.95
CA ALA A 203 -7.99 6.22 17.36
C ALA A 203 -7.11 7.32 18.00
N ASN A 204 -7.68 8.00 19.00
CA ASN A 204 -6.96 9.00 19.79
C ASN A 204 -6.10 8.27 20.83
N LEU A 205 -4.79 8.45 20.78
CA LEU A 205 -3.87 7.89 21.78
C LEU A 205 -3.23 9.01 22.57
N ASP A 206 -3.24 8.85 23.89
CA ASP A 206 -2.35 9.58 24.78
C ASP A 206 -0.99 8.90 24.85
N LEU A 207 -0.18 9.16 23.82
CA LEU A 207 1.22 8.73 23.76
C LEU A 207 2.13 9.58 24.67
N GLY A 208 1.65 10.71 25.19
CA GLY A 208 2.40 11.57 26.10
C GLY A 208 2.71 10.86 27.42
N SER A 209 1.74 10.09 27.93
CA SER A 209 1.92 9.22 29.10
C SER A 209 3.06 8.19 28.94
N LEU A 210 3.34 7.78 27.70
CA LEU A 210 4.43 6.87 27.36
C LEU A 210 5.75 7.60 27.06
N GLY A 211 5.85 8.91 27.27
CA GLY A 211 7.06 9.68 26.92
C GLY A 211 7.33 9.70 25.42
N CYS A 212 6.29 9.56 24.60
CA CYS A 212 6.37 9.65 23.16
C CYS A 212 5.86 11.01 22.70
N SER A 213 6.69 11.75 21.98
CA SER A 213 6.35 13.09 21.47
C SER A 213 6.06 13.03 19.96
N PRO A 214 4.99 13.69 19.47
CA PRO A 214 4.72 13.77 18.04
C PRO A 214 5.78 14.65 17.38
N GLU A 215 6.26 14.22 16.22
CA GLU A 215 7.16 15.05 15.42
C GLU A 215 6.34 15.87 14.43
N VAL A 216 6.16 17.16 14.76
CA VAL A 216 5.25 18.09 14.08
C VAL A 216 5.51 18.17 12.56
N ALA A 217 6.75 17.93 12.12
CA ALA A 217 7.14 17.99 10.72
C ALA A 217 6.87 16.69 9.91
N GLN A 218 6.43 15.59 10.52
CA GLN A 218 6.38 14.28 9.86
C GLN A 218 4.98 13.66 9.84
N LYS A 219 4.03 14.41 9.28
CA LYS A 219 2.80 13.83 8.76
C LYS A 219 3.00 13.47 7.29
N VAL A 220 3.03 12.19 6.99
CA VAL A 220 3.23 11.68 5.63
C VAL A 220 1.89 11.19 5.11
N GLU A 221 1.45 11.76 3.99
CA GLU A 221 0.29 11.28 3.26
C GLU A 221 0.73 10.81 1.88
N VAL A 222 0.75 9.49 1.71
CA VAL A 222 1.00 8.82 0.44
C VAL A 222 -0.34 8.22 0.02
N SER A 223 -0.57 8.03 -1.28
CA SER A 223 -1.81 7.38 -1.74
C SER A 223 -2.03 6.07 -0.97
N GLY A 224 -3.18 5.96 -0.29
CA GLY A 224 -3.57 4.81 0.55
C GLY A 224 -3.03 4.80 1.99
N TYR A 225 -2.07 5.66 2.33
CA TYR A 225 -1.43 5.67 3.65
C TYR A 225 -1.38 7.06 4.28
N ARG A 226 -1.87 7.16 5.52
CA ARG A 226 -1.66 8.32 6.40
C ARG A 226 -0.78 7.89 7.56
N ALA A 227 0.43 8.42 7.63
CA ALA A 227 1.38 8.09 8.67
C ALA A 227 1.73 9.31 9.53
N LYS A 228 1.91 9.07 10.83
CA LYS A 228 2.42 10.05 11.80
C LYS A 228 3.58 9.44 12.57
N ARG A 229 4.69 10.17 12.67
CA ARG A 229 5.84 9.74 13.47
C ARG A 229 5.78 10.30 14.90
N TYR A 230 6.13 9.44 15.84
CA TYR A 230 6.32 9.74 17.25
C TYR A 230 7.70 9.24 17.68
N ARG A 231 8.39 10.05 18.49
CA ARG A 231 9.67 9.67 19.08
C ARG A 231 9.48 9.31 20.53
N CYS A 232 9.87 8.10 20.90
CA CYS A 232 9.74 7.58 22.25
C CYS A 232 11.13 7.45 22.89
N SER A 233 11.39 8.28 23.89
CA SER A 233 12.64 8.24 24.66
C SER A 233 12.64 7.10 25.69
N ALA A 234 13.82 6.72 26.19
CA ALA A 234 13.92 5.78 27.30
C ALA A 234 13.10 6.28 28.51
N PRO A 235 12.51 5.38 29.32
CA PRO A 235 11.80 5.77 30.53
C PRO A 235 12.83 6.22 31.56
N GLY A 236 13.16 7.51 31.54
CA GLY A 236 14.16 8.11 32.41
C GLY A 236 14.62 9.44 31.82
N ILE A 237 14.19 10.53 32.45
CA ILE A 237 14.47 11.93 32.10
C ILE A 237 13.57 12.45 30.96
N SER A 238 12.28 12.56 31.24
CA SER A 238 11.52 13.68 30.68
C SER A 238 12.23 14.97 31.07
N ALA A 239 12.67 15.73 30.08
CA ALA A 239 13.08 17.11 30.28
C ALA A 239 11.91 17.87 30.95
N PRO A 240 12.17 18.76 31.93
CA PRO A 240 11.13 19.59 32.54
C PRO A 240 10.63 20.62 31.51
N GLY A 241 9.63 20.22 30.74
CA GLY A 241 8.91 21.08 29.79
C GLY A 241 7.93 22.00 30.52
N ILE A 242 8.45 23.10 31.06
CA ILE A 242 7.89 24.45 31.02
C ILE A 242 6.36 24.52 31.22
N SER A 243 5.94 24.46 32.48
CA SER A 243 4.74 25.17 32.94
C SER A 243 5.04 26.67 32.91
N ALA A 244 4.82 27.33 31.77
CA ALA A 244 4.67 28.78 31.75
C ALA A 244 3.27 29.11 32.28
N LEU A 245 3.21 29.36 33.60
CA LEU A 245 2.13 30.09 34.24
C LEU A 245 1.93 31.42 33.51
N GLY A 246 0.82 31.55 32.79
CA GLY A 246 0.27 32.82 32.35
C GLY A 246 -0.93 33.18 33.22
N MET A 247 -0.68 33.91 34.30
CA MET A 247 -1.61 34.81 35.01
C MET A 247 -0.74 35.80 35.79
N PRO A 248 -1.18 37.03 36.06
CA PRO A 248 -2.57 37.50 36.12
C PRO A 248 -3.07 38.26 34.88
#